data_AF-A0AAN6K8R9-F1
#
_entry.id   AF-A0AAN6K8R9-F1
#
_cell.length_a   1.000
_cell.length_b   1.000
_cell.length_c   1.000
_cell.angle_alpha   90.00
_cell.angle_beta   90.00
_cell.angle_gamma   90.00
#
_symmetry.space_group_name_H-M   'P 1'
#
loop_
_entity.id
_entity.type
_entity.pdbx_description
1 polymer ?
#
loop_
_entity_poly.entity_id
_entity_poly.type
_entity_poly.pdbx_seq_one_letter_code
_entity_poly.pdbx_strand_id
1 'polypeptide(L)'
;MLSLVFAAAFATLSRFATAHTAAATEHTQEPFVGWTQDDLDAKWGTDWGFTGISTFAHLPHTRCLQHPETPYDIAILGAPFDTAVSYRPGARFGPRAIRAASARQTSFRGYNPRAALNPYREWATVIDCGDIPITPFDNALALRQMTEAFTNLAHSVAPRENAESEVVYRRKPKLLTLGGGS
;
A
#
# COMPACT_ATOMS: atom_id res chain seq x y z
N MET A 1 -86.17 3.92 15.48
CA MET A 1 -86.10 3.40 14.10
C MET A 1 -84.78 2.66 13.97
N LEU A 2 -84.82 1.32 14.07
CA LEU A 2 -84.48 0.36 12.99
C LEU A 2 -82.98 0.41 12.61
N SER A 3 -82.17 -0.66 12.61
CA SER A 3 -82.41 -2.09 12.44
C SER A 3 -81.18 -2.91 12.87
N LEU A 4 -81.42 -4.18 13.20
CA LEU A 4 -80.43 -5.28 13.21
C LEU A 4 -79.74 -5.43 11.84
N VAL A 5 -78.46 -5.83 11.83
CA VAL A 5 -77.89 -6.71 10.80
C VAL A 5 -76.92 -7.71 11.46
N PHE A 6 -77.22 -8.99 11.27
CA PHE A 6 -76.39 -10.17 11.56
C PHE A 6 -75.43 -10.38 10.37
N ALA A 7 -74.15 -10.68 10.63
CA ALA A 7 -73.27 -11.29 9.63
C ALA A 7 -72.25 -12.23 10.29
N ALA A 8 -72.34 -13.50 9.92
CA ALA A 8 -71.46 -14.59 10.34
C ALA A 8 -70.10 -14.52 9.63
N ALA A 9 -69.00 -14.90 10.30
CA ALA A 9 -67.80 -15.36 9.61
C ALA A 9 -66.81 -16.12 10.52
N PHE A 10 -66.63 -17.40 10.17
CA PHE A 10 -65.37 -18.15 10.12
C PHE A 10 -64.50 -18.33 11.38
N ALA A 11 -64.59 -19.56 11.92
CA ALA A 11 -63.55 -20.17 12.73
C ALA A 11 -62.23 -20.25 11.94
N THR A 12 -61.16 -19.69 12.50
CA THR A 12 -59.78 -20.02 12.13
C THR A 12 -59.06 -20.52 13.38
N LEU A 13 -58.79 -21.82 13.44
CA LEU A 13 -57.88 -22.40 14.42
C LEU A 13 -56.47 -21.88 14.12
N SER A 14 -55.99 -20.91 14.90
CA SER A 14 -54.57 -20.55 14.89
C SER A 14 -53.79 -21.67 15.58
N ARG A 15 -52.96 -22.38 14.81
CA ARG A 15 -52.03 -23.39 15.33
C ARG A 15 -50.94 -22.68 16.14
N PHE A 16 -50.83 -23.02 17.42
CA PHE A 16 -49.63 -22.73 18.21
C PHE A 16 -48.44 -23.48 17.60
N ALA A 17 -47.53 -22.74 16.96
CA ALA A 17 -46.21 -23.25 16.60
C ALA A 17 -45.28 -23.03 17.79
N THR A 18 -44.99 -24.09 18.54
CA THR A 18 -43.91 -24.11 19.53
C THR A 18 -42.56 -24.03 18.83
N ALA A 19 -41.69 -23.21 19.40
CA ALA A 19 -40.42 -22.76 18.83
C ALA A 19 -39.37 -23.86 18.68
N HIS A 20 -38.54 -23.72 17.65
CA HIS A 20 -37.11 -23.99 17.77
C HIS A 20 -36.37 -22.67 17.58
N THR A 21 -36.26 -21.89 18.66
CA THR A 21 -35.16 -20.93 18.76
C THR A 21 -33.90 -21.77 18.95
N ALA A 22 -33.22 -22.08 17.84
CA ALA A 22 -31.82 -22.43 17.91
C ALA A 22 -31.12 -21.22 18.54
N ALA A 23 -30.77 -21.33 19.82
CA ALA A 23 -29.80 -20.44 20.41
C ALA A 23 -28.53 -20.66 19.58
N ALA A 24 -28.29 -19.77 18.62
CA ALA A 24 -26.99 -19.66 18.00
C ALA A 24 -26.06 -19.27 19.15
N THR A 25 -25.35 -20.25 19.69
CA THR A 25 -24.22 -20.00 20.57
C THR A 25 -23.27 -19.16 19.73
N GLU A 26 -23.31 -17.84 19.92
CA GLU A 26 -22.38 -16.92 19.30
C GLU A 26 -21.02 -17.25 19.93
N HIS A 27 -20.30 -18.17 19.30
CA HIS A 27 -18.92 -18.44 19.65
C HIS A 27 -18.13 -17.20 19.23
N THR A 28 -18.08 -16.20 20.11
CA THR A 28 -17.17 -15.09 19.95
C THR A 28 -15.78 -15.69 20.00
N GLN A 29 -15.13 -15.72 18.84
CA GLN A 29 -13.71 -16.05 18.78
C GLN A 29 -12.98 -14.90 19.47
N GLU A 30 -12.63 -15.12 20.73
CA GLU A 30 -11.72 -14.21 21.42
C GLU A 30 -10.36 -14.27 20.73
N PRO A 31 -9.70 -13.12 20.47
CA PRO A 31 -8.39 -13.10 19.85
C PRO A 31 -7.42 -13.99 20.63
N PHE A 32 -6.66 -14.81 19.89
CA PHE A 32 -5.71 -15.79 20.45
C PHE A 32 -4.65 -15.18 21.38
N VAL A 33 -4.45 -13.85 21.36
CA VAL A 33 -3.41 -13.19 22.15
C VAL A 33 -3.84 -11.81 22.63
N GLY A 34 -3.64 -11.53 23.92
CA GLY A 34 -3.79 -10.21 24.53
C GLY A 34 -2.55 -9.32 24.40
N TRP A 35 -1.81 -9.45 23.29
CA TRP A 35 -0.62 -8.64 23.03
C TRP A 35 -1.00 -7.29 22.43
N THR A 36 -0.23 -6.27 22.79
CA THR A 36 -0.33 -4.94 22.15
C THR A 36 0.28 -4.99 20.75
N GLN A 37 0.03 -3.96 19.94
CA GLN A 37 0.68 -3.85 18.63
C GLN A 37 2.21 -3.78 18.77
N ASP A 38 2.71 -3.09 19.79
CA ASP A 38 4.15 -2.97 20.06
C ASP A 38 4.79 -4.34 20.37
N ASP A 39 4.08 -5.19 21.14
CA ASP A 39 4.53 -6.57 21.43
C ASP A 39 4.59 -7.41 20.14
N LEU A 40 3.62 -7.24 19.26
CA LEU A 40 3.55 -7.93 17.97
C LEU A 40 4.68 -7.48 17.05
N ASP A 41 4.93 -6.18 16.94
CA ASP A 41 5.97 -5.60 16.10
C ASP A 41 7.37 -5.98 16.59
N ALA A 42 7.59 -5.97 17.90
CA ALA A 42 8.86 -6.41 18.49
C ALA A 42 9.15 -7.89 18.21
N LYS A 43 8.10 -8.73 18.18
CA LYS A 43 8.25 -10.18 18.01
C LYS A 43 8.28 -10.63 16.55
N TRP A 44 7.48 -10.01 15.70
CA TRP A 44 7.22 -10.48 14.33
C TRP A 44 7.41 -9.40 13.25
N GLY A 45 7.59 -8.13 13.62
CA GLY A 45 7.71 -7.02 12.67
C GLY A 45 9.06 -6.92 11.97
N THR A 46 10.03 -7.77 12.31
CA THR A 46 11.36 -7.76 11.70
C THR A 46 11.50 -8.84 10.63
N ASP A 47 11.64 -8.40 9.38
CA ASP A 47 12.02 -9.27 8.27
C ASP A 47 13.54 -9.44 8.19
N TRP A 48 13.97 -10.67 7.90
CA TRP A 48 15.33 -10.96 7.48
C TRP A 48 15.51 -10.57 6.02
N GLY A 49 16.75 -10.33 5.59
CA GLY A 49 17.02 -9.90 4.21
C GLY A 49 16.64 -10.89 3.10
N PHE A 50 16.15 -12.08 3.45
CA PHE A 50 15.66 -13.11 2.53
C PHE A 50 14.18 -13.48 2.77
N THR A 51 13.51 -12.82 3.73
CA THR A 51 12.07 -12.96 4.00
C THR A 51 11.32 -11.68 3.62
N GLY A 52 10.02 -11.63 3.89
CA GLY A 52 9.21 -10.43 3.69
C GLY A 52 8.73 -10.23 2.25
N ILE A 53 7.93 -9.17 2.07
CA ILE A 53 7.48 -8.73 0.75
C ILE A 53 8.67 -8.02 0.08
N SER A 54 8.98 -8.38 -1.16
CA SER A 54 10.13 -7.84 -1.90
C SER A 54 9.89 -6.40 -2.41
N THR A 55 9.68 -5.46 -1.50
CA THR A 55 9.72 -4.01 -1.73
C THR A 55 11.18 -3.53 -1.68
N PHE A 56 11.44 -2.29 -2.09
CA PHE A 56 12.77 -1.72 -1.97
C PHE A 56 13.15 -1.62 -0.48
N ALA A 57 14.22 -2.29 -0.06
CA ALA A 57 14.77 -2.24 1.31
C ALA A 57 13.74 -2.53 2.43
N HIS A 58 12.74 -3.38 2.16
CA HIS A 58 11.63 -3.69 3.09
C HIS A 58 10.82 -2.46 3.52
N LEU A 59 10.81 -1.41 2.69
CA LEU A 59 10.03 -0.20 2.97
C LEU A 59 8.53 -0.49 2.88
N PRO A 60 7.71 0.30 3.60
CA PRO A 60 6.27 0.29 3.42
C PRO A 60 5.90 0.50 1.95
N HIS A 61 4.95 -0.30 1.47
CA HIS A 61 4.48 -0.23 0.09
C HIS A 61 3.09 0.41 0.02
N THR A 62 2.91 1.30 -0.93
CA THR A 62 1.59 1.85 -1.28
C THR A 62 1.58 2.14 -2.78
N ARG A 63 0.45 1.95 -3.45
CA ARG A 63 0.33 2.32 -4.87
C ARG A 63 0.09 3.82 -4.98
N CYS A 64 1.14 4.63 -4.94
CA CYS A 64 1.02 6.09 -4.87
C CYS A 64 0.26 6.72 -6.04
N LEU A 65 0.28 6.11 -7.23
CA LEU A 65 -0.53 6.55 -8.37
C LEU A 65 -2.04 6.33 -8.17
N GLN A 66 -2.42 5.43 -7.26
CA GLN A 66 -3.82 5.16 -6.88
C GLN A 66 -4.20 5.85 -5.57
N HIS A 67 -3.21 6.22 -4.75
CA HIS A 67 -3.36 6.86 -3.44
C HIS A 67 -2.57 8.18 -3.37
N PRO A 68 -2.94 9.19 -4.18
CA PRO A 68 -2.20 10.46 -4.27
C PRO A 68 -2.14 11.24 -2.95
N GLU A 69 -3.02 10.93 -2.00
CA GLU A 69 -3.06 11.49 -0.65
C GLU A 69 -1.93 11.00 0.26
N THR A 70 -1.22 9.94 -0.13
CA THR A 70 -0.16 9.33 0.68
C THR A 70 1.03 10.29 0.79
N PRO A 71 1.37 10.82 1.98
CA PRO A 71 2.49 11.73 2.12
C PRO A 71 3.81 10.95 2.14
N TYR A 72 4.83 11.50 1.47
CA TYR A 72 6.18 10.96 1.50
C TYR A 72 7.22 12.05 1.24
N ASP A 73 8.43 11.87 1.78
CA ASP A 73 9.58 12.69 1.42
C ASP A 73 10.32 12.11 0.22
N ILE A 74 10.38 10.79 0.15
CA ILE A 74 11.07 10.05 -0.91
C ILE A 74 10.19 8.88 -1.34
N ALA A 75 9.79 8.86 -2.60
CA ALA A 75 9.07 7.75 -3.22
C ALA A 75 9.98 6.96 -4.14
N ILE A 76 10.06 5.65 -3.91
CA ILE A 76 10.73 4.71 -4.82
C ILE A 76 9.71 4.27 -5.88
N LEU A 77 9.99 4.47 -7.17
CA LEU A 77 9.06 4.18 -8.26
C LEU A 77 9.74 3.37 -9.35
N GLY A 78 9.23 2.19 -9.70
CA GLY A 78 9.76 1.43 -10.82
C GLY A 78 9.18 1.85 -12.18
N ALA A 79 10.03 1.90 -13.19
CA ALA A 79 9.66 2.12 -14.59
C ALA A 79 10.10 0.91 -15.44
N PRO A 80 9.33 -0.19 -15.47
CA PRO A 80 9.69 -1.42 -16.18
C PRO A 80 9.48 -1.26 -17.70
N PHE A 81 10.46 -0.66 -18.39
CA PHE A 81 10.39 -0.36 -19.83
C PHE A 81 11.71 -0.67 -20.54
N ASP A 82 11.64 -1.34 -21.69
CA ASP A 82 12.80 -1.64 -22.54
C ASP A 82 12.46 -1.81 -24.03
N THR A 83 11.27 -1.45 -24.48
CA THR A 83 10.83 -1.66 -25.88
C THR A 83 11.46 -0.68 -26.86
N ALA A 84 12.21 0.31 -26.37
CA ALA A 84 12.97 1.26 -27.17
C ALA A 84 14.46 0.86 -27.36
N VAL A 85 14.90 -0.28 -26.81
CA VAL A 85 16.30 -0.73 -26.96
C VAL A 85 16.54 -1.35 -28.34
N SER A 86 17.74 -1.16 -28.89
CA SER A 86 18.12 -1.65 -30.22
C SER A 86 18.86 -3.00 -30.22
N TYR A 87 19.36 -3.46 -29.07
CA TYR A 87 20.23 -4.64 -29.00
C TYR A 87 19.80 -5.69 -27.96
N ARG A 88 19.97 -5.42 -26.66
CA ARG A 88 19.71 -6.40 -25.60
C ARG A 88 18.53 -5.96 -24.72
N PRO A 89 17.33 -6.55 -24.91
CA PRO A 89 16.20 -6.32 -24.01
C PRO A 89 16.42 -7.03 -22.67
N GLY A 90 15.64 -6.64 -21.66
CA GLY A 90 15.71 -7.17 -20.29
C GLY A 90 15.59 -6.11 -19.21
N ALA A 91 15.79 -4.82 -19.55
CA ALA A 91 15.73 -3.73 -18.58
C ALA A 91 14.34 -3.60 -17.91
N ARG A 92 13.26 -4.10 -18.53
CA ARG A 92 11.93 -4.15 -17.90
C ARG A 92 11.89 -5.00 -16.61
N PHE A 93 12.84 -5.92 -16.42
CA PHE A 93 12.96 -6.73 -15.20
C PHE A 93 13.83 -6.07 -14.12
N GLY A 94 14.51 -4.98 -14.46
CA GLY A 94 15.40 -4.23 -13.57
C GLY A 94 14.76 -3.80 -12.26
N PRO A 95 13.58 -3.15 -12.24
CA PRO A 95 12.93 -2.70 -11.01
C PRO A 95 12.73 -3.84 -9.99
N ARG A 96 12.26 -5.00 -10.46
CA ARG A 96 12.10 -6.19 -9.61
C ARG A 96 13.43 -6.71 -9.09
N ALA A 97 14.45 -6.81 -9.94
CA ALA A 97 15.78 -7.27 -9.55
C ALA A 97 16.44 -6.33 -8.53
N ILE A 98 16.28 -5.01 -8.69
CA ILE A 98 16.81 -4.02 -7.75
C ILE A 98 16.13 -4.13 -6.39
N ARG A 99 14.81 -4.34 -6.32
CA ARG A 99 14.12 -4.59 -5.04
C ARG A 99 14.64 -5.86 -4.34
N ALA A 100 14.77 -6.95 -5.09
CA ALA A 100 15.32 -8.19 -4.54
C ALA A 100 16.77 -8.01 -4.03
N ALA A 101 17.60 -7.25 -4.78
CA ALA A 101 18.97 -6.96 -4.37
C ALA A 101 19.04 -6.01 -3.16
N SER A 102 18.09 -5.07 -3.04
CA SER A 102 18.04 -4.12 -1.93
C SER A 102 17.52 -4.73 -0.63
N ALA A 103 17.03 -5.97 -0.63
CA ALA A 103 16.58 -6.68 0.57
C ALA A 103 17.68 -6.85 1.65
N ARG A 104 18.97 -6.69 1.29
CA ARG A 104 20.07 -6.63 2.27
C ARG A 104 20.09 -5.34 3.08
N GLN A 105 19.45 -4.28 2.58
CA GLN A 105 19.27 -3.02 3.27
C GLN A 105 18.02 -3.06 4.12
N THR A 106 18.14 -2.56 5.34
CA THR A 106 17.03 -2.40 6.29
C THR A 106 17.22 -1.11 7.05
N SER A 107 16.19 -0.63 7.75
CA SER A 107 16.31 0.55 8.61
C SER A 107 17.43 0.40 9.65
N PHE A 108 17.75 -0.82 10.10
CA PHE A 108 18.85 -1.11 11.03
C PHE A 108 20.23 -1.00 10.39
N ARG A 109 20.37 -1.24 9.09
CA ARG A 109 21.65 -1.20 8.36
C ARG A 109 21.81 0.02 7.45
N GLY A 110 20.84 0.94 7.46
CA GLY A 110 20.82 2.12 6.59
C GLY A 110 21.71 3.29 7.00
N TYR A 111 22.47 3.18 8.10
CA TYR A 111 23.34 4.28 8.55
C TYR A 111 24.52 4.46 7.60
N ASN A 112 24.64 5.65 7.02
CA ASN A 112 25.77 6.04 6.19
C ASN A 112 26.79 6.81 7.04
N PRO A 113 27.98 6.24 7.34
CA PRO A 113 28.98 6.89 8.19
C PRO A 113 29.61 8.13 7.56
N ARG A 114 29.64 8.22 6.23
CA ARG A 114 30.18 9.40 5.53
C ARG A 114 29.24 10.60 5.63
N ALA A 115 27.94 10.34 5.54
CA ALA A 115 26.92 11.37 5.64
C ALA A 115 26.42 11.55 7.09
N ALA A 116 26.90 10.72 8.02
CA ALA A 116 26.47 10.64 9.42
C ALA A 116 24.95 10.56 9.60
N LEU A 117 24.24 9.90 8.66
CA LEU A 117 22.78 9.86 8.65
C LEU A 117 22.22 8.49 8.26
N ASN A 118 21.06 8.16 8.82
CA ASN A 118 20.20 7.05 8.41
C ASN A 118 18.90 7.61 7.81
N PRO A 119 18.70 7.54 6.48
CA PRO A 119 17.54 8.17 5.85
C PRO A 119 16.21 7.50 6.22
N TYR A 120 16.24 6.26 6.72
CA TYR A 120 15.05 5.49 7.07
C TYR A 120 14.56 5.71 8.51
N ARG A 121 15.34 6.42 9.34
CA ARG A 121 15.04 6.60 10.78
C ARG A 121 15.03 8.04 11.25
N GLU A 122 15.54 8.96 10.44
CA GLU A 122 15.69 10.35 10.83
C GLU A 122 14.54 11.19 10.28
N TRP A 123 14.78 11.96 9.21
CA TRP A 123 13.85 13.01 8.79
C TRP A 123 12.92 12.61 7.65
N ALA A 124 13.26 11.56 6.88
CA ALA A 124 12.57 11.27 5.63
C ALA A 124 11.60 10.09 5.79
N THR A 125 10.34 10.33 5.43
CA THR A 125 9.38 9.25 5.15
C THR A 125 9.67 8.69 3.77
N VAL A 126 10.24 7.48 3.71
CA VAL A 126 10.59 6.78 2.47
C VAL A 126 9.62 5.64 2.23
N ILE A 127 8.97 5.61 1.06
CA ILE A 127 8.01 4.56 0.69
C ILE A 127 8.29 3.95 -0.69
N ASP A 128 7.90 2.70 -0.88
CA ASP A 128 7.89 2.07 -2.21
C ASP A 128 6.53 2.26 -2.89
N CYS A 129 6.51 3.07 -3.95
CA CYS A 129 5.33 3.41 -4.71
C CYS A 129 4.92 2.36 -5.76
N GLY A 130 5.62 1.22 -5.81
CA GLY A 130 5.39 0.19 -6.82
C GLY A 130 5.93 0.59 -8.19
N ASP A 131 5.23 0.17 -9.25
CA ASP A 131 5.66 0.35 -10.64
C ASP A 131 4.62 1.15 -11.43
N ILE A 132 5.10 1.92 -12.40
CA ILE A 132 4.24 2.55 -13.42
C ILE A 132 3.66 1.43 -14.31
N PRO A 133 2.34 1.40 -14.56
CA PRO A 133 1.72 0.41 -15.45
C PRO A 133 1.98 0.74 -16.92
N ILE A 134 3.23 0.51 -17.37
CA ILE A 134 3.69 0.85 -18.72
C ILE A 134 3.29 -0.25 -19.71
N THR A 135 2.71 0.14 -20.85
CA THR A 135 2.39 -0.79 -21.94
C THR A 135 3.67 -1.29 -22.65
N PRO A 136 3.76 -2.59 -22.98
CA PRO A 136 4.87 -3.12 -23.76
C PRO A 136 4.64 -3.06 -25.28
N PHE A 137 3.53 -2.50 -25.77
CA PHE A 137 3.09 -2.62 -27.17
C PHE A 137 3.23 -1.34 -27.99
N ASP A 138 3.21 -0.17 -27.36
CA ASP A 138 3.28 1.13 -28.03
C ASP A 138 4.23 2.04 -27.26
N ASN A 139 5.35 2.39 -27.88
CA ASN A 139 6.38 3.24 -27.29
C ASN A 139 5.89 4.68 -27.04
N ALA A 140 5.01 5.20 -27.90
CA ALA A 140 4.46 6.54 -27.72
C ALA A 140 3.46 6.57 -26.56
N LEU A 141 2.62 5.53 -26.43
CA LEU A 141 1.73 5.39 -25.27
C LEU A 141 2.53 5.16 -23.98
N ALA A 142 3.56 4.31 -24.01
CA ALA A 142 4.44 4.07 -22.87
C ALA A 142 5.11 5.36 -22.37
N LEU A 143 5.62 6.19 -23.28
CA LEU A 143 6.19 7.50 -22.95
C LEU A 143 5.16 8.42 -22.30
N ARG A 144 3.93 8.47 -22.83
CA ARG A 144 2.84 9.26 -22.23
C ARG A 144 2.51 8.78 -20.81
N GLN A 145 2.35 7.47 -20.60
CA GLN A 145 2.06 6.88 -19.29
C GLN A 145 3.15 7.20 -18.26
N MET A 146 4.43 7.10 -18.65
CA MET A 146 5.53 7.49 -17.77
C MET A 146 5.49 8.98 -17.45
N THR A 147 5.28 9.83 -18.45
CA THR A 147 5.21 11.30 -18.29
C THR A 147 4.09 11.72 -17.35
N GLU A 148 2.89 11.16 -17.53
CA GLU A 148 1.73 11.39 -16.66
C GLU A 148 2.01 10.94 -15.23
N ALA A 149 2.57 9.73 -15.07
CA ALA A 149 2.91 9.21 -13.75
C ALA A 149 3.91 10.09 -13.00
N PHE A 150 5.00 10.50 -13.66
CA PHE A 150 5.99 11.41 -13.05
C PHE A 150 5.41 12.78 -12.73
N THR A 151 4.59 13.34 -13.62
CA THR A 151 3.96 14.65 -13.41
C THR A 151 3.02 14.59 -12.21
N ASN A 152 2.14 13.57 -12.15
CA ASN A 152 1.20 13.40 -11.05
C ASN A 152 1.91 13.27 -9.70
N LEU A 153 2.98 12.47 -9.64
CA LEU A 153 3.72 12.28 -8.39
C LEU A 153 4.64 13.45 -8.03
N ALA A 154 5.13 14.23 -9.00
CA ALA A 154 5.93 15.43 -8.75
C ALA A 154 5.13 16.55 -8.04
N HIS A 155 3.81 16.52 -8.15
CA HIS A 155 2.89 17.44 -7.47
C HIS A 155 2.41 16.92 -6.11
N SER A 156 2.92 15.78 -5.63
CA SER A 156 2.63 15.28 -4.29
C SER A 156 3.08 16.24 -3.20
N VAL A 157 2.49 16.09 -2.01
CA VAL A 157 2.77 16.96 -0.85
C VAL A 157 3.68 16.20 0.12
N ALA A 158 4.73 16.86 0.59
CA ALA A 158 5.59 16.33 1.64
C ALA A 158 4.81 16.22 2.97
N PRO A 159 5.21 15.33 3.91
CA PRO A 159 4.65 15.29 5.25
C PRO A 159 4.66 16.68 5.90
N ARG A 160 3.61 17.01 6.67
CA ARG A 160 3.40 18.37 7.22
C ARG A 160 4.62 18.92 7.95
N GLU A 161 5.25 18.09 8.77
CA GLU A 161 6.49 18.39 9.51
C GLU A 161 7.64 18.86 8.61
N ASN A 162 7.76 18.30 7.41
CA ASN A 162 8.82 18.61 6.46
C ASN A 162 8.42 19.72 5.48
N ALA A 163 7.12 19.84 5.16
CA ALA A 163 6.58 20.93 4.36
C ALA A 163 6.84 22.31 4.99
N GLU A 164 6.81 22.39 6.32
CA GLU A 164 7.03 23.60 7.10
C GLU A 164 8.48 23.76 7.61
N SER A 165 9.38 22.82 7.28
CA SER A 165 10.76 22.84 7.77
C SER A 165 11.53 24.08 7.30
N GLU A 166 12.41 24.64 8.14
CA GLU A 166 13.37 25.68 7.73
C GLU A 166 14.30 25.22 6.60
N VAL A 167 14.51 23.91 6.51
CA VAL A 167 15.38 23.29 5.52
C VAL A 167 14.65 23.15 4.18
N VAL A 168 14.98 24.03 3.23
CA VAL A 168 14.28 24.16 1.94
C VAL A 168 14.17 22.83 1.16
N TYR A 169 15.22 22.02 1.16
CA TYR A 169 15.19 20.75 0.41
C TYR A 169 14.23 19.72 1.01
N ARG A 170 13.84 19.83 2.28
CA ARG A 170 12.87 18.91 2.92
C ARG A 170 11.43 19.17 2.49
N ARG A 171 11.12 20.42 2.10
CA ARG A 171 9.75 20.86 1.76
C ARG A 171 9.14 20.21 0.52
N LYS A 172 9.97 19.62 -0.34
CA LYS A 172 9.53 19.01 -1.60
C LYS A 172 9.78 17.50 -1.59
N PRO A 173 8.81 16.67 -1.99
CA PRO A 173 9.03 15.24 -2.17
C PRO A 173 10.00 14.98 -3.32
N LYS A 174 10.66 13.81 -3.28
CA LYS A 174 11.63 13.36 -4.28
C LYS A 174 11.19 12.02 -4.82
N LEU A 175 11.33 11.84 -6.13
CA LEU A 175 11.08 10.57 -6.80
C LEU A 175 12.42 9.92 -7.12
N LEU A 176 12.61 8.69 -6.66
CA LEU A 176 13.75 7.85 -7.01
C LEU A 176 13.25 6.72 -7.91
N THR A 177 13.68 6.75 -9.16
CA THR A 177 13.21 5.78 -10.15
C THR A 177 14.09 4.54 -10.19
N LEU A 178 13.47 3.37 -10.17
CA LEU A 178 14.13 2.09 -10.48
C LEU A 178 13.94 1.81 -11.97
N GLY A 179 15.04 1.67 -12.71
CA GLY A 179 15.05 1.22 -14.09
C GLY A 179 15.84 -0.08 -14.25
N GLY A 180 15.99 -0.55 -15.48
CA GLY A 180 17.00 -1.55 -15.81
C GLY A 180 18.19 -0.89 -16.48
N GLY A 181 19.40 -1.24 -16.05
CA GLY A 181 20.61 -0.94 -16.81
C GLY A 181 20.68 -1.84 -18.05
N SER A 182 20.92 -1.23 -19.21
CA SER A 182 21.28 -1.89 -20.47
C SER A 182 22.79 -1.95 -20.64
#